data_AF-A0A6L7JUW7-F1
#
_entry.id   AF-A0A6L7JUW7-F1
#
_cell.length_a   1.000
_cell.length_b   1.000
_cell.length_c   1.000
_cell.angle_alpha   90.00
_cell.angle_beta   90.00
_cell.angle_gamma   90.00
#
_symmetry.space_group_name_H-M   'P 1'
#
loop_
_entity.id
_entity.type
_entity.pdbx_description
1 polymer ?
#
loop_
_entity_poly.entity_id
_entity_poly.type
_entity_poly.pdbx_seq_one_letter_code
_entity_poly.pdbx_strand_id
1 'polypeptide(L)'
;MILPDVRASFGRDDAARLVYLLAREGEDRTRLETLVSERGIDALVDHPKAPAALSAEPGLAALPLALFSYVSLRHSLLEGGVESRLMADYVTSIFLHFAREARAHRIAEYDDCEYRYLVDLVAEIAESDGRRGFLLSAHLGNFALWLSGLFPDWISTRERRRAGPDLGYYEAMGQTGFSLAADAPFARRQQLDGCYRDAAKTFTALRVALNRFSDRYLTPRPASPVDRLLRQVVDDFEARWLQA
;
A
#
# COMPACT_ATOMS: atom_id res chain seq x y z
N MET A 1 -6.95 11.40 -8.65
CA MET A 1 -5.90 11.62 -7.63
C MET A 1 -6.29 10.81 -6.41
N ILE A 2 -5.36 10.06 -5.84
CA ILE A 2 -5.60 9.22 -4.65
C ILE A 2 -5.23 10.03 -3.41
N LEU A 3 -6.08 9.99 -2.38
CA LEU A 3 -5.91 10.73 -1.13
C LEU A 3 -5.65 9.77 0.05
N PRO A 4 -4.87 10.16 1.06
CA PRO A 4 -4.61 9.34 2.26
C PRO A 4 -5.71 9.55 3.31
N ASP A 5 -6.91 9.02 3.08
CA ASP A 5 -8.10 9.28 3.89
C ASP A 5 -8.85 8.02 4.38
N VAL A 6 -8.26 6.83 4.25
CA VAL A 6 -8.93 5.57 4.62
C VAL A 6 -9.43 5.57 6.05
N ARG A 7 -8.60 6.00 7.03
CA ARG A 7 -9.04 6.07 8.43
C ARG A 7 -10.25 6.96 8.67
N ALA A 8 -10.43 8.02 7.89
CA ALA A 8 -11.58 8.91 8.02
C ALA A 8 -12.89 8.22 7.63
N SER A 9 -12.82 7.10 6.89
CA SER A 9 -14.00 6.30 6.56
C SER A 9 -14.48 5.40 7.70
N PHE A 10 -13.66 5.17 8.74
CA PHE A 10 -14.02 4.26 9.82
C PHE A 10 -14.99 4.88 10.81
N GLY A 11 -16.07 4.15 11.09
CA GLY A 11 -17.14 4.57 11.98
C GLY A 11 -17.20 3.75 13.28
N ARG A 12 -18.31 3.95 13.99
CA ARG A 12 -18.61 3.19 15.22
C ARG A 12 -18.78 1.70 14.95
N ASP A 13 -19.32 1.33 13.80
CA ASP A 13 -19.54 -0.07 13.44
C ASP A 13 -18.22 -0.81 13.22
N ASP A 14 -17.22 -0.15 12.62
CA ASP A 14 -15.87 -0.71 12.45
C ASP A 14 -15.18 -0.90 13.80
N ALA A 15 -15.30 0.08 14.70
CA ALA A 15 -14.76 -0.01 16.05
C ALA A 15 -15.42 -1.14 16.85
N ALA A 16 -16.75 -1.21 16.87
CA ALA A 16 -17.50 -2.27 17.54
C ALA A 16 -17.14 -3.66 16.99
N ARG A 17 -16.90 -3.75 15.68
CA ARG A 17 -16.45 -4.99 15.05
C ARG A 17 -15.06 -5.37 15.51
N LEU A 18 -14.08 -4.46 15.50
CA LEU A 18 -12.73 -4.76 16.02
C LEU A 18 -12.77 -5.17 17.51
N VAL A 19 -13.58 -4.52 18.34
CA VAL A 19 -13.80 -4.94 19.74
C VAL A 19 -14.28 -6.39 19.81
N TYR A 20 -15.31 -6.73 19.02
CA TYR A 20 -15.84 -8.08 18.98
C TYR A 20 -14.79 -9.11 18.57
N LEU A 21 -14.01 -8.83 17.53
CA LEU A 21 -12.95 -9.72 17.03
C LEU A 21 -11.85 -9.91 18.06
N LEU A 22 -11.36 -8.83 18.65
CA LEU A 22 -10.30 -8.90 19.67
C LEU A 22 -10.78 -9.61 20.94
N ALA A 23 -12.04 -9.42 21.33
CA ALA A 23 -12.62 -10.12 22.48
C ALA A 23 -12.73 -11.64 22.25
N ARG A 24 -13.00 -12.07 21.00
CA ARG A 24 -12.95 -13.51 20.64
C ARG A 24 -11.55 -14.09 20.77
N GLU A 25 -10.51 -13.29 20.53
CA GLU A 25 -9.10 -13.63 20.72
C GLU A 25 -8.63 -13.49 22.19
N GLY A 26 -9.59 -13.39 23.13
CA GLY A 26 -9.35 -13.39 24.57
C GLY A 26 -8.98 -12.03 25.18
N GLU A 27 -9.14 -10.92 24.45
CA GLU A 27 -8.99 -9.58 25.03
C GLU A 27 -10.21 -9.17 25.88
N ASP A 28 -9.97 -8.36 26.91
CA ASP A 28 -11.04 -7.85 27.76
C ASP A 28 -11.89 -6.81 26.99
N ARG A 29 -13.12 -7.19 26.69
CA ARG A 29 -14.08 -6.35 25.97
C ARG A 29 -14.30 -4.98 26.63
N THR A 30 -14.47 -4.92 27.95
CA THR A 30 -14.72 -3.66 28.64
C THR A 30 -13.52 -2.74 28.53
N ARG A 31 -12.31 -3.29 28.65
CA ARG A 31 -11.06 -2.54 28.46
C ARG A 31 -10.94 -2.00 27.02
N LEU A 32 -11.29 -2.79 26.01
CA LEU A 32 -11.28 -2.37 24.62
C LEU A 32 -12.30 -1.24 24.36
N GLU A 33 -13.50 -1.33 24.91
CA GLU A 33 -14.54 -0.29 24.80
C GLU A 33 -14.10 1.03 25.47
N THR A 34 -13.43 0.94 26.63
CA THR A 34 -12.80 2.11 27.26
C THR A 34 -11.71 2.70 26.37
N LEU A 35 -10.83 1.86 25.80
CA LEU A 35 -9.74 2.32 24.94
C LEU A 35 -10.25 3.05 23.69
N VAL A 36 -11.31 2.54 23.05
CA VAL A 36 -11.98 3.21 21.92
C VAL A 36 -12.55 4.57 22.33
N SER A 37 -13.15 4.65 23.52
CA SER A 37 -13.73 5.90 24.01
C SER A 37 -12.66 6.97 24.29
N GLU A 38 -11.47 6.56 24.75
CA GLU A 38 -10.37 7.47 25.09
C GLU A 38 -9.49 7.84 23.88
N ARG A 39 -9.22 6.88 22.99
CA ARG A 39 -8.20 7.01 21.93
C ARG A 39 -8.72 6.78 20.51
N GLY A 40 -10.01 6.49 20.37
CA GLY A 40 -10.64 6.16 19.09
C GLY A 40 -10.24 4.79 18.55
N ILE A 41 -10.67 4.52 17.31
CA ILE A 41 -10.42 3.25 16.63
C ILE A 41 -8.93 2.98 16.34
N ASP A 42 -8.12 4.03 16.23
CA ASP A 42 -6.67 3.93 15.94
C ASP A 42 -5.95 3.03 16.97
N ALA A 43 -6.38 3.05 18.23
CA ALA A 43 -5.81 2.19 19.27
C ALA A 43 -6.12 0.71 19.08
N LEU A 44 -7.24 0.37 18.42
CA LEU A 44 -7.59 -1.01 18.08
C LEU A 44 -6.89 -1.48 16.81
N VAL A 45 -6.73 -0.59 15.83
CA VAL A 45 -6.07 -0.93 14.58
C VAL A 45 -4.60 -1.32 14.81
N ASP A 46 -3.90 -0.57 15.67
CA ASP A 46 -2.51 -0.87 16.03
C ASP A 46 -2.39 -2.07 17.02
N HIS A 47 -3.50 -2.70 17.44
CA HIS A 47 -3.47 -3.81 18.39
C HIS A 47 -2.79 -5.06 17.79
N PRO A 48 -1.79 -5.67 18.45
CA PRO A 48 -1.00 -6.79 17.89
C PRO A 48 -1.83 -8.00 17.42
N LYS A 49 -2.96 -8.27 18.07
CA LYS A 49 -3.87 -9.37 17.68
C LYS A 49 -4.82 -9.02 16.53
N ALA A 50 -4.95 -7.75 16.14
CA ALA A 50 -5.95 -7.32 15.17
C ALA A 50 -5.82 -8.02 13.79
N PRO A 51 -4.62 -8.20 13.20
CA PRO A 51 -4.49 -8.89 11.92
C PRO A 51 -4.96 -10.35 11.99
N ALA A 52 -4.59 -11.07 13.07
CA ALA A 52 -4.98 -12.45 13.27
C ALA A 52 -6.50 -12.58 13.47
N ALA A 53 -7.07 -11.71 14.32
CA ALA A 53 -8.51 -11.69 14.59
C ALA A 53 -9.34 -11.43 13.32
N LEU A 54 -8.89 -10.52 12.45
CA LEU A 54 -9.53 -10.25 11.16
C LEU A 54 -9.40 -11.40 10.17
N SER A 55 -8.27 -12.10 10.17
CA SER A 55 -8.02 -13.21 9.24
C SER A 55 -8.75 -14.50 9.62
N ALA A 56 -9.05 -14.66 10.91
CA ALA A 56 -9.76 -15.82 11.46
C ALA A 56 -11.28 -15.75 11.23
N GLU A 57 -11.83 -14.60 10.82
CA GLU A 57 -13.27 -14.48 10.53
C GLU A 57 -13.66 -15.28 9.27
N PRO A 58 -14.59 -16.24 9.38
CA PRO A 58 -15.09 -16.98 8.23
C PRO A 58 -15.92 -16.06 7.33
N GLY A 59 -15.31 -15.60 6.24
CA GLY A 59 -15.99 -14.90 5.16
C GLY A 59 -15.54 -13.46 4.97
N LEU A 60 -14.65 -13.23 4.00
CA LEU A 60 -14.28 -11.90 3.48
C LEU A 60 -15.50 -11.07 3.02
N ALA A 61 -16.64 -11.71 2.75
CA ALA A 61 -17.89 -11.04 2.40
C ALA A 61 -18.51 -10.22 3.55
N ALA A 62 -18.14 -10.51 4.81
CA ALA A 62 -18.70 -9.83 5.99
C ALA A 62 -17.82 -8.68 6.52
N LEU A 63 -16.58 -8.55 6.03
CA LEU A 63 -15.65 -7.49 6.44
C LEU A 63 -15.61 -6.37 5.40
N PRO A 64 -15.74 -5.10 5.81
CA PRO A 64 -15.44 -3.99 4.92
C PRO A 64 -13.99 -4.12 4.43
N LEU A 65 -13.80 -4.23 3.11
CA LEU A 65 -12.46 -4.38 2.50
C LEU A 65 -11.49 -3.30 2.97
N ALA A 66 -11.98 -2.09 3.21
CA ALA A 66 -11.19 -0.97 3.74
C ALA A 66 -10.60 -1.27 5.12
N LEU A 67 -11.40 -1.79 6.05
CA LEU A 67 -10.96 -2.11 7.41
C LEU A 67 -9.91 -3.24 7.40
N PHE A 68 -10.20 -4.33 6.69
CA PHE A 68 -9.27 -5.45 6.56
C PHE A 68 -7.94 -5.01 5.94
N SER A 69 -8.00 -4.28 4.83
CA SER A 69 -6.79 -3.87 4.10
C SER A 69 -5.98 -2.90 4.92
N TYR A 70 -6.62 -1.92 5.56
CA TYR A 70 -5.92 -0.93 6.39
C TYR A 70 -5.19 -1.59 7.56
N VAL A 71 -5.88 -2.43 8.35
CA VAL A 71 -5.25 -3.10 9.50
C VAL A 71 -4.11 -4.01 9.03
N SER A 72 -4.32 -4.81 8.00
CA SER A 72 -3.32 -5.75 7.51
C SER A 72 -2.08 -5.05 6.93
N LEU A 73 -2.28 -3.97 6.16
CA LEU A 73 -1.19 -3.15 5.62
C LEU A 73 -0.49 -2.36 6.71
N ARG A 74 -1.23 -1.80 7.68
CA ARG A 74 -0.67 -1.08 8.83
C ARG A 74 0.32 -1.97 9.60
N HIS A 75 -0.05 -3.21 9.89
CA HIS A 75 0.85 -4.14 10.58
C HIS A 75 2.03 -4.56 9.71
N SER A 76 1.82 -4.77 8.41
CA SER A 76 2.93 -5.08 7.48
C SER A 76 3.94 -3.92 7.37
N LEU A 77 3.46 -2.67 7.44
CA LEU A 77 4.26 -1.45 7.47
C LEU A 77 5.03 -1.31 8.78
N LEU A 78 4.39 -1.58 9.92
CA LEU A 78 5.04 -1.58 11.23
C LEU A 78 6.15 -2.63 11.33
N GLU A 79 5.94 -3.84 10.79
CA GLU A 79 6.97 -4.88 10.64
C GLU A 79 8.16 -4.40 9.78
N GLY A 80 7.94 -3.43 8.88
CA GLY A 80 8.97 -2.80 8.04
C GLY A 80 9.57 -1.52 8.64
N GLY A 81 9.18 -1.12 9.86
CA GLY A 81 9.61 0.12 10.50
C GLY A 81 8.96 1.39 9.96
N VAL A 82 7.90 1.28 9.15
CA VAL A 82 7.16 2.44 8.64
C VAL A 82 6.03 2.79 9.61
N GLU A 83 6.33 3.67 10.55
CA GLU A 83 5.38 4.10 11.60
C GLU A 83 4.36 5.14 11.12
N SER A 84 4.62 5.79 9.98
CA SER A 84 3.77 6.87 9.46
C SER A 84 2.35 6.38 9.17
N ARG A 85 1.37 6.90 9.94
CA ARG A 85 -0.04 6.61 9.69
C ARG A 85 -0.52 7.22 8.37
N LEU A 86 0.06 8.35 7.96
CA LEU A 86 -0.19 8.94 6.65
C LEU A 86 0.18 7.98 5.52
N MET A 87 1.32 7.29 5.63
CA MET A 87 1.72 6.27 4.63
C MET A 87 0.82 5.03 4.69
N ALA A 88 0.38 4.62 5.88
CA ALA A 88 -0.59 3.53 6.00
C ALA A 88 -1.93 3.87 5.31
N ASP A 89 -2.45 5.08 5.52
CA ASP A 89 -3.62 5.57 4.80
C ASP A 89 -3.36 5.61 3.30
N TYR A 90 -2.24 6.19 2.88
CA TYR A 90 -1.94 6.39 1.47
C TYR A 90 -1.81 5.08 0.69
N VAL A 91 -1.02 4.13 1.22
CA VAL A 91 -0.83 2.81 0.60
C VAL A 91 -2.13 2.03 0.58
N THR A 92 -2.93 2.11 1.65
CA THR A 92 -4.25 1.46 1.66
C THR A 92 -5.19 2.09 0.64
N SER A 93 -5.17 3.41 0.48
CA SER A 93 -5.92 4.10 -0.57
C SER A 93 -5.49 3.64 -1.96
N ILE A 94 -4.18 3.54 -2.24
CA ILE A 94 -3.68 2.96 -3.51
C ILE A 94 -4.28 1.57 -3.71
N PHE A 95 -4.21 0.73 -2.67
CA PHE A 95 -4.72 -0.63 -2.74
C PHE A 95 -6.20 -0.67 -3.09
N LEU A 96 -7.03 0.09 -2.39
CA LEU A 96 -8.48 0.09 -2.57
C LEU A 96 -8.89 0.63 -3.94
N HIS A 97 -8.29 1.73 -4.39
CA HIS A 97 -8.60 2.32 -5.69
C HIS A 97 -8.22 1.39 -6.85
N PHE A 98 -7.05 0.74 -6.78
CA PHE A 98 -6.61 -0.14 -7.85
C PHE A 98 -7.30 -1.51 -7.82
N ALA A 99 -7.64 -2.03 -6.64
CA ALA A 99 -8.36 -3.29 -6.50
C ALA A 99 -9.85 -3.20 -6.93
N ARG A 100 -10.53 -2.09 -6.65
CA ARG A 100 -11.98 -1.97 -6.88
C ARG A 100 -12.36 -1.33 -8.22
N GLU A 101 -11.57 -0.40 -8.73
CA GLU A 101 -12.01 0.50 -9.81
C GLU A 101 -11.38 0.17 -11.17
N ALA A 102 -10.65 -0.96 -11.31
CA ALA A 102 -9.83 -1.28 -12.47
C ALA A 102 -8.82 -0.16 -12.86
N ARG A 103 -8.53 0.74 -11.92
CA ARG A 103 -7.68 1.93 -12.11
C ARG A 103 -6.19 1.66 -12.17
N ALA A 104 -5.78 0.41 -11.99
CA ALA A 104 -4.40 0.02 -12.26
C ALA A 104 -3.96 0.40 -13.69
N HIS A 105 -4.92 0.49 -14.64
CA HIS A 105 -4.63 0.89 -16.01
C HIS A 105 -5.16 2.29 -16.39
N ARG A 106 -5.83 3.03 -15.48
CA ARG A 106 -6.48 4.31 -15.80
C ARG A 106 -6.24 5.37 -14.72
N ILE A 107 -5.81 6.56 -15.13
CA ILE A 107 -5.37 7.63 -14.21
C ILE A 107 -6.58 8.38 -13.59
N ALA A 108 -7.65 8.57 -14.36
CA ALA A 108 -8.93 9.16 -13.93
C ALA A 108 -10.13 8.29 -14.34
N GLU A 109 -11.27 8.50 -13.68
CA GLU A 109 -12.53 7.75 -13.91
C GLU A 109 -13.03 7.83 -15.36
N TYR A 110 -12.73 8.94 -16.05
CA TYR A 110 -13.05 9.19 -17.46
C TYR A 110 -11.81 9.40 -18.32
N ASP A 111 -10.69 8.73 -18.02
CA ASP A 111 -9.49 8.79 -18.87
C ASP A 111 -9.61 7.84 -20.07
N ASP A 112 -9.37 8.36 -21.28
CA ASP A 112 -9.42 7.61 -22.54
C ASP A 112 -8.17 6.75 -22.75
N CYS A 113 -7.10 6.98 -21.98
CA CYS A 113 -5.83 6.26 -22.09
C CYS A 113 -5.72 5.11 -21.07
N GLU A 114 -5.40 3.90 -21.56
CA GLU A 114 -5.02 2.76 -20.72
C GLU A 114 -3.49 2.56 -20.69
N TYR A 115 -2.88 2.74 -19.53
CA TYR A 115 -1.43 2.55 -19.36
C TYR A 115 -1.14 1.15 -18.82
N ARG A 116 -0.41 0.36 -19.62
CA ARG A 116 -0.05 -1.02 -19.25
C ARG A 116 1.43 -1.16 -18.91
N TYR A 117 2.28 -0.21 -19.33
CA TYR A 117 3.70 -0.18 -19.02
C TYR A 117 4.13 1.17 -18.42
N LEU A 118 5.07 1.13 -17.47
CA LEU A 118 5.61 2.34 -16.83
C LEU A 118 6.33 3.25 -17.83
N VAL A 119 6.93 2.69 -18.89
CA VAL A 119 7.61 3.47 -19.94
C VAL A 119 6.66 4.39 -20.69
N ASP A 120 5.40 3.97 -20.89
CA ASP A 120 4.39 4.77 -21.57
C ASP A 120 4.04 6.00 -20.73
N LEU A 121 3.96 5.82 -19.40
CA LEU A 121 3.74 6.93 -18.46
C LEU A 121 4.93 7.90 -18.46
N VAL A 122 6.16 7.41 -18.51
CA VAL A 122 7.36 8.27 -18.56
C VAL A 122 7.39 9.10 -19.84
N ALA A 123 7.09 8.48 -20.98
CA ALA A 123 7.01 9.20 -22.26
C ALA A 123 5.96 10.30 -22.22
N GLU A 124 4.76 9.99 -21.70
CA GLU A 124 3.68 10.98 -21.57
C GLU A 124 4.02 12.11 -20.58
N ILE A 125 4.73 11.82 -19.48
CA ILE A 125 5.19 12.84 -18.53
C ILE A 125 6.11 13.85 -19.21
N ALA A 126 7.01 13.38 -20.08
CA ALA A 126 7.95 14.26 -20.78
C ALA A 126 7.25 15.26 -21.72
N GLU A 127 6.04 14.93 -22.18
CA GLU A 127 5.23 15.77 -23.07
C GLU A 127 4.12 16.56 -22.33
N SER A 128 3.97 16.34 -21.02
CA SER A 128 2.85 16.86 -20.23
C SER A 128 3.29 17.84 -19.13
N ASP A 129 2.69 19.03 -19.14
CA ASP A 129 2.93 20.05 -18.11
C ASP A 129 1.74 20.24 -17.13
N GLY A 130 2.00 21.02 -16.09
CA GLY A 130 0.98 21.52 -15.17
C GLY A 130 0.23 20.41 -14.44
N ARG A 131 -1.12 20.42 -14.51
CA ARG A 131 -1.95 19.44 -13.80
C ARG A 131 -1.83 18.03 -14.37
N ARG A 132 -1.69 17.89 -15.69
CA ARG A 132 -1.59 16.57 -16.35
C ARG A 132 -0.27 15.90 -15.98
N GLY A 133 0.85 16.62 -16.12
CA GLY A 133 2.17 16.13 -15.70
C GLY A 133 2.22 15.71 -14.23
N PHE A 134 1.59 16.50 -13.35
CA PHE A 134 1.43 16.13 -11.94
C PHE A 134 0.66 14.81 -11.74
N LEU A 135 -0.51 14.65 -12.38
CA LEU A 135 -1.34 13.45 -12.24
C LEU A 135 -0.62 12.20 -12.77
N LEU A 136 0.07 12.33 -13.90
CA LEU A 136 0.87 11.27 -14.49
C LEU A 136 2.04 10.88 -13.57
N SER A 137 2.75 11.85 -13.02
CA SER A 137 3.86 11.62 -12.08
C SER A 137 3.39 10.86 -10.83
N ALA A 138 2.28 11.31 -10.24
CA ALA A 138 1.70 10.63 -9.08
C ALA A 138 1.24 9.21 -9.45
N HIS A 139 0.66 9.01 -10.63
CA HIS A 139 0.25 7.69 -11.09
C HIS A 139 1.42 6.77 -11.38
N LEU A 140 2.53 7.27 -11.95
CA LEU A 140 3.77 6.50 -12.13
C LEU A 140 4.27 5.95 -10.79
N GLY A 141 4.31 6.79 -9.76
CA GLY A 141 4.64 6.38 -8.38
C GLY A 141 3.72 5.28 -7.86
N ASN A 142 2.42 5.51 -7.93
CA ASN A 142 1.39 4.57 -7.45
C ASN A 142 1.41 3.24 -8.18
N PHE A 143 1.54 3.27 -9.50
CA PHE A 143 1.49 2.07 -10.33
C PHE A 143 2.75 1.23 -10.18
N ALA A 144 3.92 1.89 -10.10
CA ALA A 144 5.16 1.21 -9.77
C ALA A 144 5.09 0.53 -8.39
N LEU A 145 4.57 1.22 -7.36
CA LEU A 145 4.43 0.67 -6.02
C LEU A 145 3.42 -0.49 -5.97
N TRP A 146 2.30 -0.36 -6.67
CA TRP A 146 1.31 -1.42 -6.77
C TRP A 146 1.87 -2.68 -7.43
N LEU A 147 2.54 -2.55 -8.59
CA LEU A 147 3.10 -3.68 -9.31
C LEU A 147 4.21 -4.36 -8.51
N SER A 148 5.19 -3.58 -8.04
CA SER A 148 6.34 -4.09 -7.29
C SER A 148 5.99 -4.56 -5.89
N GLY A 149 4.98 -3.96 -5.26
CA GLY A 149 4.52 -4.27 -3.91
C GLY A 149 3.57 -5.47 -3.85
N LEU A 150 2.64 -5.62 -4.78
CA LEU A 150 1.63 -6.69 -4.68
C LEU A 150 1.89 -7.90 -5.57
N PHE A 151 2.69 -7.75 -6.63
CA PHE A 151 2.97 -8.84 -7.57
C PHE A 151 4.48 -9.13 -7.72
N PRO A 152 5.24 -9.20 -6.62
CA PRO A 152 6.69 -9.33 -6.71
C PRO A 152 7.14 -10.66 -7.32
N ASP A 153 6.40 -11.74 -7.08
CA ASP A 153 6.71 -13.07 -7.63
C ASP A 153 6.53 -13.13 -9.15
N TRP A 154 5.56 -12.38 -9.69
CA TRP A 154 5.35 -12.26 -11.12
C TRP A 154 6.51 -11.51 -11.78
N ILE A 155 6.98 -10.41 -11.18
CA ILE A 155 8.16 -9.66 -11.65
C ILE A 155 9.40 -10.56 -11.62
N SER A 156 9.67 -11.20 -10.47
CA SER A 156 10.83 -12.07 -10.28
C SER A 156 10.84 -13.25 -11.29
N THR A 157 9.66 -13.81 -11.59
CA THR A 157 9.53 -14.89 -12.57
C THR A 157 9.84 -14.41 -14.00
N ARG A 158 9.39 -13.19 -14.36
CA ARG A 158 9.67 -12.60 -15.68
C ARG A 158 11.14 -12.22 -15.83
N GLU A 159 11.74 -11.64 -14.80
CA GLU A 159 13.16 -11.31 -14.77
C GLU A 159 14.03 -12.55 -15.02
N ARG A 160 13.78 -13.67 -14.31
CA ARG A 160 14.50 -14.93 -14.52
C ARG A 160 14.37 -15.48 -15.94
N ARG A 161 13.22 -15.27 -16.58
CA ARG A 161 12.98 -15.63 -17.99
C ARG A 161 13.53 -14.60 -18.98
N ARG A 162 14.23 -13.56 -18.51
CA ARG A 162 14.72 -12.41 -19.29
C ARG A 162 13.61 -11.73 -20.09
N ALA A 163 12.41 -11.71 -19.53
CA ALA A 163 11.18 -11.26 -20.17
C ALA A 163 10.63 -9.95 -19.58
N GLY A 164 11.40 -9.25 -18.76
CA GLY A 164 11.04 -7.97 -18.17
C GLY A 164 12.12 -7.41 -17.25
N PRO A 165 11.96 -6.16 -16.78
CA PRO A 165 12.84 -5.54 -15.79
C PRO A 165 12.79 -6.24 -14.42
N ASP A 166 13.81 -6.00 -13.60
CA ASP A 166 13.90 -6.43 -12.20
C ASP A 166 13.08 -5.51 -11.27
N LEU A 167 13.02 -5.83 -9.97
CA LEU A 167 12.34 -4.98 -8.98
C LEU A 167 12.98 -3.59 -8.83
N GLY A 168 14.30 -3.48 -9.01
CA GLY A 168 15.04 -2.22 -8.92
C GLY A 168 14.58 -1.19 -9.96
N TYR A 169 14.23 -1.64 -11.16
CA TYR A 169 13.62 -0.79 -12.18
C TYR A 169 12.30 -0.16 -11.71
N TYR A 170 11.39 -0.96 -11.14
CA TYR A 170 10.11 -0.45 -10.65
C TYR A 170 10.30 0.52 -9.49
N GLU A 171 11.25 0.23 -8.61
CA GLU A 171 11.60 1.09 -7.50
C GLU A 171 12.10 2.46 -7.96
N ALA A 172 13.05 2.50 -8.90
CA ALA A 172 13.56 3.75 -9.46
C ALA A 172 12.45 4.57 -10.15
N MET A 173 11.57 3.92 -10.92
CA MET A 173 10.45 4.57 -11.58
C MET A 173 9.45 5.14 -10.56
N GLY A 174 9.16 4.39 -9.50
CA GLY A 174 8.23 4.80 -8.47
C GLY A 174 8.74 5.98 -7.64
N GLN A 175 10.01 5.93 -7.22
CA GLN A 175 10.68 7.04 -6.53
C GLN A 175 10.72 8.30 -7.39
N THR A 176 11.02 8.15 -8.69
CA THR A 176 11.03 9.26 -9.65
C THR A 176 9.63 9.87 -9.80
N GLY A 177 8.60 9.05 -10.02
CA GLY A 177 7.22 9.51 -10.16
C GLY A 177 6.73 10.29 -8.94
N PHE A 178 6.96 9.78 -7.72
CA PHE A 178 6.60 10.50 -6.51
C PHE A 178 7.42 11.77 -6.28
N SER A 179 8.72 11.77 -6.62
CA SER A 179 9.55 12.98 -6.51
C SER A 179 9.05 14.09 -7.44
N LEU A 180 8.79 13.76 -8.71
CA LEU A 180 8.22 14.70 -9.68
C LEU A 180 6.83 15.21 -9.24
N ALA A 181 5.99 14.32 -8.70
CA ALA A 181 4.69 14.70 -8.17
C ALA A 181 4.83 15.65 -6.97
N ALA A 182 5.77 15.40 -6.06
CA ALA A 182 6.01 16.22 -4.88
C ALA A 182 6.47 17.65 -5.23
N ASP A 183 7.29 17.79 -6.27
CA ASP A 183 7.85 19.09 -6.67
C ASP A 183 6.90 19.91 -7.54
N ALA A 184 5.85 19.29 -8.09
CA ALA A 184 4.85 19.97 -8.89
C ALA A 184 4.10 21.06 -8.07
N PRO A 185 3.88 22.27 -8.62
CA PRO A 185 3.12 23.33 -7.93
C PRO A 185 1.70 22.91 -7.52
N PHE A 186 1.11 21.95 -8.23
CA PHE A 186 -0.22 21.44 -7.91
C PHE A 186 -0.24 20.64 -6.58
N ALA A 187 0.83 19.90 -6.26
CA ALA A 187 0.90 19.11 -5.03
C ALA A 187 0.85 20.01 -3.78
N ARG A 188 1.59 21.11 -3.78
CA ARG A 188 1.58 22.10 -2.69
C ARG A 188 0.21 22.73 -2.48
N ARG A 189 -0.51 23.06 -3.55
CA ARG A 189 -1.88 23.60 -3.46
C ARG A 189 -2.86 22.60 -2.83
N GLN A 190 -2.65 21.32 -3.08
CA GLN A 190 -3.45 20.24 -2.51
C GLN A 190 -2.89 19.69 -1.18
N GLN A 191 -1.77 20.23 -0.67
CA GLN A 191 -1.08 19.75 0.53
C GLN A 191 -0.67 18.26 0.47
N LEU A 192 -0.32 17.79 -0.73
CA LEU A 192 0.10 16.39 -0.97
C LEU A 192 1.61 16.26 -1.20
N ASP A 193 2.33 17.37 -1.31
CA ASP A 193 3.77 17.40 -1.55
C ASP A 193 4.57 16.65 -0.46
N GLY A 194 4.20 16.81 0.81
CA GLY A 194 4.79 16.05 1.91
C GLY A 194 4.54 14.55 1.79
N CYS A 195 3.28 14.16 1.50
CA CYS A 195 2.90 12.76 1.31
C CYS A 195 3.70 12.10 0.17
N TYR A 196 3.84 12.77 -0.98
CA TYR A 196 4.61 12.22 -2.10
C TYR A 196 6.11 12.19 -1.82
N ARG A 197 6.66 13.19 -1.12
CA ARG A 197 8.07 13.21 -0.72
C ARG A 197 8.39 12.06 0.23
N ASP A 198 7.52 11.80 1.20
CA ASP A 198 7.65 10.67 2.13
C ASP A 198 7.53 9.33 1.38
N ALA A 199 6.57 9.21 0.46
CA ALA A 199 6.39 8.00 -0.36
C ALA A 199 7.60 7.74 -1.27
N ALA A 200 8.20 8.78 -1.86
CA ALA A 200 9.44 8.66 -2.63
C ALA A 200 10.61 8.20 -1.74
N LYS A 201 10.80 8.85 -0.58
CA LYS A 201 11.90 8.56 0.34
C LYS A 201 11.80 7.14 0.94
N THR A 202 10.59 6.68 1.24
CA THR A 202 10.34 5.40 1.91
C THR A 202 9.92 4.30 0.95
N PHE A 203 10.00 4.52 -0.36
CA PHE A 203 9.43 3.64 -1.39
C PHE A 203 9.80 2.16 -1.19
N THR A 204 11.08 1.86 -0.97
CA THR A 204 11.59 0.51 -0.75
C THR A 204 10.90 -0.15 0.46
N ALA A 205 10.79 0.56 1.57
CA ALA A 205 10.13 0.06 2.78
C ALA A 205 8.63 -0.15 2.56
N LEU A 206 7.96 0.74 1.82
CA LEU A 206 6.55 0.57 1.43
C LEU A 206 6.37 -0.65 0.53
N ARG A 207 7.27 -0.84 -0.46
CA ARG A 207 7.26 -2.01 -1.37
C ARG A 207 7.42 -3.30 -0.60
N VAL A 208 8.42 -3.39 0.28
CA VAL A 208 8.67 -4.59 1.10
C VAL A 208 7.48 -4.90 2.02
N ALA A 209 6.89 -3.88 2.66
CA ALA A 209 5.69 -4.06 3.46
C ALA A 209 4.50 -4.59 2.64
N LEU A 210 4.31 -4.07 1.43
CA LEU A 210 3.30 -4.58 0.50
C LEU A 210 3.61 -6.01 0.04
N ASN A 211 4.88 -6.36 -0.16
CA ASN A 211 5.30 -7.73 -0.51
C ASN A 211 4.90 -8.70 0.60
N ARG A 212 5.14 -8.36 1.87
CA ARG A 212 4.72 -9.15 3.03
C ARG A 212 3.20 -9.29 3.10
N PHE A 213 2.46 -8.20 2.87
CA PHE A 213 1.01 -8.24 2.79
C PHE A 213 0.52 -9.17 1.68
N SER A 214 1.08 -9.07 0.47
CA SER A 214 0.71 -9.93 -0.66
C SER A 214 1.04 -11.40 -0.39
N ASP A 215 2.23 -11.69 0.14
CA ASP A 215 2.67 -13.03 0.47
C ASP A 215 1.77 -13.68 1.53
N ARG A 216 1.25 -12.90 2.49
CA ARG A 216 0.40 -13.39 3.58
C ARG A 216 -1.07 -13.56 3.18
N TYR A 217 -1.62 -12.62 2.41
CA TYR A 217 -3.07 -12.51 2.21
C TYR A 217 -3.54 -12.73 0.77
N LEU A 218 -2.76 -12.34 -0.23
CA LEU A 218 -3.19 -12.42 -1.63
C LEU A 218 -2.68 -13.68 -2.31
N THR A 219 -1.43 -14.03 -2.06
CA THR A 219 -0.75 -15.17 -2.69
C THR A 219 -0.09 -16.08 -1.63
N PRO A 220 -0.83 -16.61 -0.64
CA PRO A 220 -0.26 -17.44 0.43
C PRO A 220 0.43 -18.71 -0.05
N ARG A 221 0.17 -19.13 -1.30
CA ARG A 221 0.81 -20.27 -1.95
C ARG A 221 1.51 -19.79 -3.23
N PRO A 222 2.83 -19.55 -3.21
CA PRO A 222 3.56 -19.15 -4.41
C PRO A 222 3.62 -20.29 -5.43
N ALA A 223 3.72 -19.93 -6.71
CA ALA A 223 4.08 -20.87 -7.76
C ALA A 223 5.50 -21.42 -7.59
N SER A 224 6.41 -20.65 -6.98
CA SER A 224 7.79 -21.05 -6.68
C SER A 224 8.21 -20.64 -5.26
N PRO A 225 8.17 -21.56 -4.27
CA PRO A 225 8.53 -21.26 -2.89
C PRO A 225 9.99 -20.85 -2.69
N VAL A 226 10.93 -21.45 -3.44
CA VAL A 226 12.37 -21.14 -3.35
C VAL A 226 12.63 -19.72 -3.83
N ASP A 227 12.03 -19.33 -4.95
CA ASP A 227 12.22 -17.98 -5.50
C ASP A 227 11.65 -16.92 -4.56
N ARG A 228 10.49 -17.20 -3.95
CA ARG A 228 9.91 -16.33 -2.93
C ARG A 228 10.85 -16.19 -1.73
N LEU A 229 11.41 -17.29 -1.24
CA LEU A 229 12.33 -17.25 -0.10
C LEU A 229 13.57 -16.40 -0.40
N LEU A 230 14.18 -16.56 -1.59
CA LEU A 230 15.34 -15.76 -1.99
C LEU A 230 15.00 -14.26 -2.04
N ARG A 231 13.84 -13.91 -2.61
CA ARG A 231 13.35 -12.52 -2.61
C ARG A 231 13.14 -12.00 -1.18
N GLN A 232 12.48 -12.76 -0.31
CA GLN A 232 12.23 -12.35 1.08
C GLN A 232 13.52 -12.08 1.86
N VAL A 233 14.58 -12.86 1.60
CA VAL A 233 15.91 -12.62 2.18
C VAL A 233 16.50 -11.29 1.70
N VAL A 234 16.34 -10.95 0.42
CA VAL A 234 16.77 -9.65 -0.13
C VAL A 234 15.93 -8.51 0.47
N ASP A 235 14.61 -8.65 0.50
CA ASP A 235 13.69 -7.68 1.08
C ASP A 235 14.02 -7.38 2.56
N ASP A 236 14.33 -8.43 3.34
CA ASP A 236 14.72 -8.29 4.75
C ASP A 236 16.08 -7.62 4.93
N PHE A 237 17.03 -7.84 4.01
CA PHE A 237 18.31 -7.15 4.01
C PHE A 237 18.13 -5.66 3.72
N GLU A 238 17.35 -5.32 2.69
CA GLU A 238 17.03 -3.94 2.32
C GLU A 238 16.27 -3.21 3.44
N ALA A 239 15.28 -3.85 4.05
CA ALA A 239 14.52 -3.27 5.15
C ALA A 239 15.39 -2.96 6.38
N ARG A 240 16.35 -3.85 6.72
CA ARG A 240 17.27 -3.63 7.85
C ARG A 240 18.31 -2.56 7.57
N TRP A 241 18.80 -2.47 6.34
CA TRP A 241 19.79 -1.45 5.93
C TRP A 241 19.21 -0.04 5.91
N LEU A 242 17.92 0.12 5.61
CA LEU A 242 17.24 1.42 5.63
C LEU A 242 16.95 1.94 7.05
N GLN A 243 17.09 1.09 8.08
CA GLN A 243 16.87 1.43 9.49
C GLN A 243 18.18 1.72 10.25
N ALA A 244 19.35 1.53 9.62
CA ALA A 244 20.67 1.78 10.19
C ALA A 244 21.21 3.17 9.80
#